data_AF-A0A8T4KAK9-F1
#
_entry.id   AF-A0A8T4KAK9-F1
#
_cell.length_a   1.000
_cell.length_b   1.000
_cell.length_c   1.000
_cell.angle_alpha   90.00
_cell.angle_beta   90.00
_cell.angle_gamma   90.00
#
_symmetry.space_group_name_H-M   'P 1'
#
loop_
_entity.id
_entity.type
_entity.pdbx_description
1 polymer ?
#
loop_
_entity_poly.entity_id
_entity_poly.type
_entity_poly.pdbx_seq_one_letter_code
_entity_poly.pdbx_strand_id
1 'polypeptide(L)'
;MNLYLAPHELPPADSDFVTGRYRGDRSFSYGEPSLANSWHLTIGELVVMFAHTVLTGYIFQAAYSSGIPFRVVTHPIDTRTVDEKRLALGPTYEGDVAKTIVLTDGSHLYVIVTKGNDRIDRKTLASLLDMSKREAKGLYYASPSDLAELDFQNGTASPLIERRMFYGNGGPVKVVVFDDGLCQESSLHDYPLLDTRTSFQINTQRLLCILSEVLPPNSLIRANVI
;
A
#
# COMPACT_ATOMS: atom_id res chain seq x y z
N MET A 1 -0.61 -13.41 18.46
CA MET A 1 -0.66 -12.08 17.84
C MET A 1 -1.91 -12.06 16.97
N ASN A 2 -2.85 -11.16 17.27
CA ASN A 2 -4.20 -11.20 16.71
C ASN A 2 -4.25 -10.39 15.41
N LEU A 3 -4.48 -11.07 14.29
CA LEU A 3 -4.81 -10.46 13.01
C LEU A 3 -6.31 -10.15 13.05
N TYR A 4 -6.70 -8.89 13.13
CA TYR A 4 -8.11 -8.49 13.21
C TYR A 4 -8.59 -8.07 11.82
N LEU A 5 -9.52 -8.81 11.23
CA LEU A 5 -10.36 -8.32 10.13
C LEU A 5 -11.71 -8.01 10.78
N ALA A 6 -12.10 -6.73 10.80
CA ALA A 6 -13.23 -6.24 11.60
C ALA A 6 -14.48 -6.04 10.69
N PRO A 7 -15.72 -6.10 11.21
CA PRO A 7 -16.08 -5.33 12.41
C PRO A 7 -16.94 -6.00 13.51
N HIS A 8 -16.72 -5.45 14.71
CA HIS A 8 -17.54 -5.33 15.93
C HIS A 8 -17.79 -6.54 16.86
N GLU A 9 -17.54 -6.25 18.14
CA GLU A 9 -17.71 -7.02 19.39
C GLU A 9 -16.86 -8.30 19.56
N LEU A 10 -15.95 -8.27 20.55
CA LEU A 10 -15.39 -9.50 21.11
C LEU A 10 -16.55 -10.33 21.67
N PRO A 11 -16.82 -11.56 21.18
CA PRO A 11 -17.72 -12.44 21.91
C PRO A 11 -17.03 -12.86 23.21
N PRO A 12 -17.79 -13.12 24.29
CA PRO A 12 -17.25 -13.59 25.55
C PRO A 12 -16.47 -14.89 25.36
N ALA A 13 -15.54 -15.15 26.28
CA ALA A 13 -14.43 -16.10 26.20
C ALA A 13 -14.75 -17.59 25.95
N ASP A 14 -16.00 -17.94 25.64
CA ASP A 14 -16.51 -19.31 25.59
C ASP A 14 -17.20 -19.67 24.25
N SER A 15 -16.87 -19.02 23.13
CA SER A 15 -17.40 -19.42 21.81
C SER A 15 -16.36 -20.18 20.97
N ASP A 16 -16.78 -21.34 20.45
CA ASP A 16 -15.95 -22.33 19.76
C ASP A 16 -15.12 -21.75 18.61
N PHE A 17 -13.81 -21.69 18.79
CA PHE A 17 -12.85 -21.30 17.74
C PHE A 17 -12.65 -22.45 16.75
N VAL A 18 -13.06 -22.26 15.49
CA VAL A 18 -12.63 -23.15 14.39
C VAL A 18 -11.21 -22.76 13.98
N THR A 19 -10.24 -23.44 14.58
CA THR A 19 -8.84 -23.41 14.14
C THR A 19 -8.70 -24.24 12.86
N GLY A 20 -8.79 -23.60 11.70
CA GLY A 20 -8.43 -24.23 10.43
C GLY A 20 -6.92 -24.44 10.35
N ARG A 21 -6.44 -25.68 10.47
CA ARG A 21 -5.05 -26.03 10.14
C ARG A 21 -4.87 -26.09 8.63
N TYR A 22 -3.86 -25.40 8.11
CA TYR A 22 -3.35 -25.64 6.76
C TYR A 22 -2.84 -27.09 6.66
N ARG A 23 -3.54 -27.94 5.89
CA ARG A 23 -3.02 -29.23 5.41
C ARG A 23 -2.70 -29.05 3.93
N GLY A 24 -1.41 -29.13 3.62
CA GLY A 24 -0.81 -28.75 2.34
C GLY A 24 -1.12 -29.64 1.14
N ASP A 25 -2.38 -29.99 0.91
CA ASP A 25 -2.80 -30.58 -0.36
C ASP A 25 -4.25 -30.19 -0.66
N ARG A 26 -4.46 -29.61 -1.86
CA ARG A 26 -5.71 -29.33 -2.61
C ARG A 26 -6.15 -27.86 -2.64
N SER A 27 -6.18 -27.35 -3.88
CA SER A 27 -7.06 -26.30 -4.43
C SER A 27 -7.62 -25.27 -3.43
N PHE A 28 -7.08 -24.05 -3.46
CA PHE A 28 -7.79 -22.87 -2.96
C PHE A 28 -9.07 -22.68 -3.77
N SER A 29 -10.20 -23.10 -3.23
CA SER A 29 -11.50 -22.59 -3.64
C SER A 29 -11.60 -21.16 -3.09
N TYR A 30 -11.59 -20.17 -3.98
CA TYR A 30 -11.90 -18.77 -3.65
C TYR A 30 -13.30 -18.72 -3.05
N GLY A 31 -13.41 -18.82 -1.72
CA GLY A 31 -14.60 -18.37 -1.01
C GLY A 31 -14.70 -16.86 -1.18
N GLU A 32 -15.91 -16.35 -1.40
CA GLU A 32 -16.15 -14.91 -1.52
C GLU A 32 -15.54 -14.18 -0.30
N PRO A 33 -14.65 -13.20 -0.51
CA PRO A 33 -14.17 -12.37 0.57
C PRO A 33 -15.30 -11.46 1.04
N SER A 34 -16.08 -11.92 2.01
CA SER A 34 -16.92 -11.06 2.83
C SER A 34 -16.08 -10.52 4.00
N LEU A 35 -16.31 -9.27 4.42
CA LEU A 35 -15.78 -8.69 5.66
C LEU A 35 -16.12 -9.54 6.92
N ALA A 36 -16.97 -10.58 6.80
CA ALA A 36 -17.35 -11.48 7.88
C ALA A 36 -16.34 -12.60 8.17
N ASN A 37 -15.37 -12.86 7.28
CA ASN A 37 -14.39 -13.93 7.49
C ASN A 37 -13.01 -13.35 7.81
N SER A 38 -12.53 -13.64 9.02
CA SER A 38 -11.16 -13.33 9.43
C SER A 38 -10.32 -14.60 9.46
N TRP A 39 -9.10 -14.53 8.92
CA TRP A 39 -8.15 -15.64 8.95
C TRP A 39 -6.86 -15.22 9.65
N HIS A 40 -6.34 -16.10 10.48
CA HIS A 40 -5.00 -15.98 11.04
C HIS A 40 -4.02 -16.72 10.13
N LEU A 41 -3.13 -15.95 9.50
CA LEU A 41 -2.07 -16.48 8.66
C LEU A 41 -0.72 -16.24 9.35
N THR A 42 0.15 -17.24 9.27
CA THR A 42 1.58 -17.06 9.59
C THR A 42 2.25 -16.18 8.53
N ILE A 43 3.42 -15.61 8.86
CA ILE A 43 4.17 -14.82 7.88
C ILE A 43 4.56 -15.64 6.65
N GLY A 44 4.88 -16.93 6.83
CA GLY A 44 5.18 -17.85 5.74
C GLY A 44 3.98 -18.05 4.81
N GLU A 45 2.78 -18.23 5.37
CA GLU A 45 1.54 -18.37 4.58
C GLU A 45 1.18 -17.07 3.85
N LEU A 46 1.32 -15.90 4.51
CA LEU A 46 1.12 -14.60 3.85
C LEU A 46 2.08 -14.40 2.69
N VAL A 47 3.36 -14.71 2.88
CA VAL A 47 4.37 -14.63 1.82
C VAL A 47 4.03 -15.62 0.70
N VAL A 48 3.62 -16.85 0.99
CA VAL A 48 3.22 -17.78 -0.07
C VAL A 48 1.97 -17.31 -0.83
N MET A 49 0.98 -16.78 -0.11
CA MET A 49 -0.30 -16.35 -0.71
C MET A 49 -0.19 -15.05 -1.52
N PHE A 50 0.59 -14.08 -1.04
CA PHE A 50 0.66 -12.74 -1.63
C PHE A 50 2.01 -12.42 -2.27
N ALA A 51 3.06 -13.23 -2.05
CA ALA A 51 4.40 -13.04 -2.61
C ALA A 51 4.71 -13.99 -3.77
N HIS A 52 3.71 -14.33 -4.59
CA HIS A 52 3.97 -14.86 -5.94
C HIS A 52 4.85 -13.91 -6.79
N THR A 53 5.08 -12.68 -6.32
CA THR A 53 6.22 -11.87 -6.71
C THR A 53 6.94 -11.39 -5.45
N VAL A 54 8.27 -11.45 -5.47
CA VAL A 54 9.23 -11.00 -4.45
C VAL A 54 9.02 -9.54 -3.96
N LEU A 55 8.17 -8.78 -4.66
CA LEU A 55 7.98 -7.34 -4.58
C LEU A 55 7.44 -6.82 -3.23
N THR A 56 6.52 -7.52 -2.57
CA THR A 56 5.88 -7.02 -1.32
C THR A 56 6.19 -7.87 -0.08
N GLY A 57 6.83 -9.04 -0.23
CA GLY A 57 7.17 -9.91 0.91
C GLY A 57 7.99 -9.21 2.00
N TYR A 58 8.86 -8.28 1.60
CA TYR A 58 9.70 -7.52 2.53
C TYR A 58 8.89 -6.63 3.48
N ILE A 59 7.77 -6.03 3.02
CA ILE A 59 6.97 -5.13 3.88
C ILE A 59 6.23 -5.93 4.96
N PHE A 60 5.69 -7.10 4.58
CA PHE A 60 5.06 -8.01 5.54
C PHE A 60 6.05 -8.48 6.60
N GLN A 61 7.26 -8.88 6.15
CA GLN A 61 8.29 -9.34 7.06
C GLN A 61 8.78 -8.23 8.00
N ALA A 62 8.95 -7.01 7.49
CA ALA A 62 9.36 -5.87 8.30
C ALA A 62 8.27 -5.47 9.30
N ALA A 63 7.00 -5.36 8.89
CA ALA A 63 5.88 -5.10 9.79
C ALA A 63 5.78 -6.15 10.91
N TYR A 64 5.90 -7.44 10.56
CA TYR A 64 5.89 -8.54 11.51
C TYR A 64 7.06 -8.47 12.50
N SER A 65 8.28 -8.25 12.01
CA SER A 65 9.49 -8.21 12.84
C SER A 65 9.48 -7.02 13.81
N SER A 66 8.88 -5.90 13.40
CA SER A 66 8.74 -4.69 14.23
C SER A 66 7.48 -4.73 15.12
N GLY A 67 6.72 -5.82 15.12
CA GLY A 67 5.49 -5.97 15.92
C GLY A 67 4.39 -4.98 15.54
N ILE A 68 4.42 -4.45 14.33
CA ILE A 68 3.46 -3.45 13.84
C ILE A 68 2.23 -4.17 13.28
N PRO A 69 1.03 -3.88 13.82
CA PRO A 69 -0.20 -4.49 13.31
C PRO A 69 -0.54 -3.94 11.93
N PHE A 70 -0.94 -4.84 11.03
CA PHE A 70 -1.48 -4.54 9.72
C PHE A 70 -2.61 -5.51 9.39
N ARG A 71 -3.35 -5.24 8.33
CA ARG A 71 -4.40 -6.10 7.79
C ARG A 71 -4.20 -6.28 6.29
N VAL A 72 -4.73 -7.36 5.74
CA VAL A 72 -4.89 -7.52 4.29
C VAL A 72 -6.38 -7.49 3.99
N VAL A 73 -6.80 -6.50 3.23
CA VAL A 73 -8.21 -6.30 2.85
C VAL A 73 -8.39 -6.79 1.43
N THR A 74 -9.44 -7.57 1.19
CA THR A 74 -9.77 -8.11 -0.13
C THR A 74 -11.23 -7.85 -0.47
N HIS A 75 -11.55 -7.61 -1.74
CA HIS A 75 -12.91 -7.42 -2.24
C HIS A 75 -13.08 -8.05 -3.63
N PRO A 76 -14.31 -8.43 -4.04
CA PRO A 76 -14.51 -9.21 -5.27
C PRO A 76 -14.47 -8.37 -6.55
N ILE A 77 -14.65 -7.05 -6.46
CA ILE A 77 -14.79 -6.15 -7.61
C ILE A 77 -13.42 -5.55 -7.97
N ASP A 78 -13.03 -5.56 -9.24
CA ASP A 78 -11.83 -4.84 -9.67
C ASP A 78 -12.03 -3.32 -9.54
N THR A 79 -11.11 -2.65 -8.85
CA THR A 79 -11.19 -1.19 -8.61
C THR A 79 -9.96 -0.47 -9.14
N ARG A 80 -10.16 0.59 -9.93
CA ARG A 80 -9.09 1.37 -10.56
C ARG A 80 -8.89 2.73 -9.92
N THR A 81 -9.91 3.21 -9.22
CA THR A 81 -9.90 4.50 -8.54
C THR A 81 -10.18 4.35 -7.05
N VAL A 82 -9.81 5.36 -6.28
CA VAL A 82 -10.10 5.42 -4.85
C VAL A 82 -11.62 5.36 -4.59
N ASP A 83 -12.42 6.02 -5.42
CA ASP A 83 -13.88 6.06 -5.25
C ASP A 83 -14.52 4.71 -5.57
N GLU A 84 -14.09 4.05 -6.64
CA GLU A 84 -14.52 2.67 -6.96
C GLU A 84 -14.22 1.72 -5.82
N LYS A 85 -13.04 1.87 -5.19
CA LYS A 85 -12.63 1.03 -4.06
C LYS A 85 -13.46 1.29 -2.81
N ARG A 86 -13.71 2.55 -2.47
CA ARG A 86 -14.63 2.90 -1.36
C ARG A 86 -16.03 2.32 -1.59
N LEU A 87 -16.54 2.37 -2.82
CA LEU A 87 -17.82 1.76 -3.17
C LEU A 87 -17.80 0.24 -3.03
N ALA A 88 -16.72 -0.43 -3.46
CA ALA A 88 -16.57 -1.87 -3.35
C ALA A 88 -16.44 -2.36 -1.90
N LEU A 89 -15.81 -1.58 -1.02
CA LEU A 89 -15.65 -1.89 0.40
C LEU A 89 -16.93 -1.63 1.22
N GLY A 90 -17.80 -0.76 0.71
CA GLY A 90 -19.11 -0.50 1.28
C GLY A 90 -19.10 0.47 2.48
N PRO A 91 -20.30 0.88 2.95
CA PRO A 91 -20.46 1.96 3.92
C PRO A 91 -20.05 1.59 5.35
N THR A 92 -19.87 0.31 5.66
CA THR A 92 -19.44 -0.17 6.98
C THR A 92 -17.92 -0.25 7.10
N TYR A 93 -17.19 0.14 6.05
CA TYR A 93 -15.74 0.13 6.05
C TYR A 93 -15.17 1.30 6.85
N GLU A 94 -14.39 1.01 7.88
CA GLU A 94 -13.83 2.00 8.82
C GLU A 94 -12.44 2.53 8.41
N GLY A 95 -11.91 2.09 7.26
CA GLY A 95 -10.62 2.54 6.74
C GLY A 95 -10.76 3.64 5.67
N ASP A 96 -9.67 4.35 5.43
CA ASP A 96 -9.55 5.26 4.30
C ASP A 96 -8.72 4.64 3.18
N VAL A 97 -8.92 5.10 1.96
CA VAL A 97 -8.14 4.64 0.81
C VAL A 97 -7.14 5.71 0.43
N ALA A 98 -5.85 5.38 0.53
CA ALA A 98 -4.77 6.26 0.08
C ALA A 98 -4.73 6.28 -1.45
N LYS A 99 -4.45 7.45 -2.01
CA LYS A 99 -4.18 7.65 -3.42
C LYS A 99 -2.69 7.70 -3.63
N THR A 100 -2.21 6.87 -4.56
CA THR A 100 -0.82 6.92 -5.03
C THR A 100 -0.78 7.42 -6.46
N ILE A 101 0.06 8.41 -6.71
CA ILE A 101 0.29 8.99 -8.04
C ILE A 101 1.76 8.84 -8.36
N VAL A 102 2.07 8.29 -9.54
CA VAL A 102 3.45 8.21 -10.03
C VAL A 102 3.66 9.32 -11.06
N LEU A 103 4.70 10.12 -10.84
CA LEU A 103 5.14 11.18 -11.72
C LEU A 103 6.54 10.87 -12.27
N THR A 104 6.88 11.45 -13.41
CA THR A 104 8.18 11.30 -14.08
C THR A 104 8.69 12.64 -14.59
N ASP A 105 10.00 12.85 -14.53
CA ASP A 105 10.70 13.95 -15.22
C ASP A 105 11.38 13.49 -16.54
N GLY A 106 11.14 12.24 -16.94
CA GLY A 106 11.78 11.56 -18.07
C GLY A 106 13.10 10.86 -17.74
N SER A 107 13.66 11.09 -16.55
CA SER A 107 14.87 10.40 -16.06
C SER A 107 14.59 9.56 -14.81
N HIS A 108 13.68 10.01 -13.96
CA HIS A 108 13.34 9.37 -12.69
C HIS A 108 11.83 9.34 -12.46
N LEU A 109 11.41 8.39 -11.63
CA LEU A 109 10.06 8.26 -11.11
C LEU A 109 9.95 8.80 -9.69
N TYR A 110 8.81 9.43 -9.40
CA TYR A 110 8.46 10.03 -8.12
C TYR A 110 7.09 9.50 -7.70
N VAL A 111 6.99 8.92 -6.50
CA VAL A 111 5.73 8.32 -6.03
C VAL A 111 5.13 9.20 -4.95
N ILE A 112 3.95 9.73 -5.20
CA ILE A 112 3.28 10.69 -4.32
C ILE A 112 2.06 10.01 -3.70
N VAL A 113 2.01 10.00 -2.37
CA VAL A 113 0.95 9.35 -1.58
C VAL A 113 0.15 10.42 -0.85
N THR A 114 -1.16 10.42 -1.05
CA THR A 114 -2.06 11.41 -0.47
C THR A 114 -3.46 10.81 -0.24
N LYS A 115 -4.44 11.58 0.23
CA LYS A 115 -5.82 11.11 0.36
C LYS A 115 -6.53 11.08 -1.00
N GLY A 116 -7.59 10.27 -1.09
CA GLY A 116 -8.37 10.07 -2.31
C GLY A 116 -8.69 11.34 -3.10
N ASN A 117 -9.13 12.39 -2.42
CA ASN A 117 -9.68 13.60 -3.06
C ASN A 117 -8.69 14.76 -3.21
N ASP A 118 -7.49 14.63 -2.63
CA ASP A 118 -6.54 15.74 -2.55
C ASP A 118 -5.89 16.03 -3.91
N ARG A 119 -5.50 17.28 -4.17
CA ARG A 119 -4.86 17.65 -5.44
C ARG A 119 -3.42 18.05 -5.16
N ILE A 120 -2.49 17.47 -5.91
CA ILE A 120 -1.07 17.78 -5.71
C ILE A 120 -0.77 19.18 -6.25
N ASP A 121 -0.21 20.05 -5.40
CA ASP A 121 0.44 21.29 -5.85
C ASP A 121 1.81 20.97 -6.46
N ARG A 122 1.83 20.91 -7.79
CA ARG A 122 3.06 20.63 -8.56
C ARG A 122 4.18 21.65 -8.34
N LYS A 123 3.86 22.91 -7.98
CA LYS A 123 4.89 23.93 -7.72
C LYS A 123 5.59 23.64 -6.39
N THR A 124 4.80 23.38 -5.35
CA THR A 124 5.32 22.98 -4.04
C THR A 124 6.10 21.68 -4.15
N LEU A 125 5.57 20.68 -4.86
CA LEU A 125 6.26 19.42 -5.11
C LEU A 125 7.60 19.62 -5.84
N ALA A 126 7.63 20.42 -6.92
CA ALA A 126 8.87 20.68 -7.64
C ALA A 126 9.92 21.37 -6.76
N SER A 127 9.51 22.30 -5.90
CA SER A 127 10.41 22.96 -4.94
C SER A 127 10.93 21.99 -3.88
N LEU A 128 10.07 21.09 -3.39
CA LEU A 128 10.43 20.06 -2.41
C LEU A 128 11.47 19.07 -2.96
N LEU A 129 11.35 18.75 -4.25
CA LEU A 129 12.23 17.82 -4.95
C LEU A 129 13.52 18.47 -5.47
N ASP A 130 13.77 19.73 -5.10
CA ASP A 130 14.89 20.56 -5.57
C ASP A 130 15.02 20.57 -7.10
N MET A 131 13.88 20.60 -7.79
CA MET A 131 13.84 20.59 -9.25
C MET A 131 14.08 22.00 -9.80
N SER A 132 14.96 22.11 -10.80
CA SER A 132 15.07 23.32 -11.58
C SER A 132 13.75 23.67 -12.27
N LYS A 133 13.57 24.94 -12.67
CA LYS A 133 12.38 25.35 -13.45
C LYS A 133 12.18 24.54 -14.74
N ARG A 134 13.25 23.97 -15.31
CA ARG A 134 13.17 23.14 -16.52
C ARG A 134 12.66 21.74 -16.18
N GLU A 135 13.20 21.11 -15.13
CA GLU A 135 12.76 19.79 -14.64
C GLU A 135 11.32 19.86 -14.12
N ALA A 136 10.96 20.90 -13.38
CA ALA A 136 9.61 21.12 -12.87
C ALA A 136 8.56 21.23 -14.00
N LYS A 137 8.91 21.88 -15.12
CA LYS A 137 8.07 21.93 -16.33
C LYS A 137 7.95 20.57 -17.03
N GLY A 138 8.91 19.69 -16.79
CA GLY A 138 8.97 18.33 -17.29
C GLY A 138 8.32 17.29 -16.39
N LEU A 139 7.64 17.69 -15.30
CA LEU A 139 6.98 16.73 -14.41
C LEU A 139 5.61 16.30 -14.98
N TYR A 140 5.54 15.06 -15.43
CA TYR A 140 4.37 14.45 -16.06
C TYR A 140 3.86 13.27 -15.24
N TYR A 141 2.62 12.83 -15.51
CA TYR A 141 2.17 11.54 -15.02
C TYR A 141 2.96 10.42 -15.69
N ALA A 142 3.32 9.41 -14.92
CA ALA A 142 3.95 8.20 -15.44
C ALA A 142 3.06 7.54 -16.50
N SER A 143 3.70 7.08 -17.57
CA SER A 143 3.05 6.32 -18.64
C SER A 143 2.77 4.88 -18.20
N PRO A 144 1.93 4.13 -18.92
CA PRO A 144 1.72 2.71 -18.61
C PRO A 144 3.00 1.87 -18.65
N SER A 145 3.99 2.22 -19.48
CA SER A 145 5.30 1.55 -19.49
C SER A 145 6.10 1.83 -18.23
N ASP A 146 6.06 3.07 -17.72
CA ASP A 146 6.74 3.43 -16.47
C ASP A 146 6.10 2.69 -15.28
N LEU A 147 4.77 2.55 -15.28
CA LEU A 147 4.06 1.78 -14.25
C LEU A 147 4.40 0.29 -14.32
N ALA A 148 4.48 -0.27 -15.53
CA ALA A 148 4.86 -1.66 -15.73
C ALA A 148 6.29 -1.95 -15.25
N GLU A 149 7.22 -0.99 -15.33
CA GLU A 149 8.57 -1.13 -14.75
C GLU A 149 8.55 -1.30 -13.21
N LEU A 150 7.50 -0.78 -12.56
CA LEU A 150 7.27 -0.95 -11.11
C LEU A 150 6.34 -2.13 -10.80
N ASP A 151 6.02 -2.97 -11.78
CA ASP A 151 5.01 -4.04 -11.71
C ASP A 151 3.63 -3.52 -11.27
N PHE A 152 3.35 -2.23 -11.52
CA PHE A 152 2.04 -1.63 -11.31
C PHE A 152 1.17 -1.78 -12.55
N GLN A 153 -0.09 -2.10 -12.31
CA GLN A 153 -1.18 -2.00 -13.25
C GLN A 153 -1.96 -0.71 -13.01
N ASN A 154 -2.81 -0.34 -13.96
CA ASN A 154 -3.73 0.78 -13.77
C ASN A 154 -4.61 0.53 -12.55
N GLY A 155 -4.49 1.40 -11.54
CA GLY A 155 -5.23 1.31 -10.28
C GLY A 155 -4.50 0.61 -9.13
N THR A 156 -3.29 0.08 -9.36
CA THR A 156 -2.51 -0.64 -8.33
C THR A 156 -1.27 0.13 -7.88
N ALA A 157 -1.10 1.38 -8.30
CA ALA A 157 0.00 2.22 -7.84
C ALA A 157 0.02 2.29 -6.31
N SER A 158 1.19 2.07 -5.72
CA SER A 158 1.35 1.86 -4.29
C SER A 158 2.69 2.40 -3.80
N PRO A 159 2.82 2.85 -2.54
CA PRO A 159 4.14 3.17 -1.96
C PRO A 159 4.96 1.92 -1.61
N LEU A 160 4.37 0.73 -1.74
CA LEU A 160 4.99 -0.56 -1.40
C LEU A 160 5.95 -1.04 -2.50
N ILE A 161 6.90 -0.18 -2.84
CA ILE A 161 7.86 -0.37 -3.93
C ILE A 161 9.06 -1.18 -3.43
N GLU A 162 9.46 -2.16 -4.22
CA GLU A 162 10.61 -3.00 -3.88
C GLU A 162 11.91 -2.17 -3.77
N ARG A 163 12.74 -2.50 -2.76
CA ARG A 163 14.00 -1.78 -2.46
C ARG A 163 14.89 -1.59 -3.69
N ARG A 164 14.98 -2.58 -4.59
CA ARG A 164 15.84 -2.50 -5.79
C ARG A 164 15.36 -1.47 -6.83
N MET A 165 14.09 -1.09 -6.81
CA MET A 165 13.53 -0.10 -7.75
C MET A 165 13.91 1.34 -7.39
N PHE A 166 14.56 1.55 -6.25
CA PHE A 166 15.01 2.87 -5.85
C PHE A 166 16.33 3.27 -6.54
N TYR A 167 16.46 4.55 -6.86
CA TYR A 167 17.60 5.13 -7.58
C TYR A 167 18.95 4.87 -6.90
N GLY A 168 19.01 4.95 -5.56
CA GLY A 168 20.21 4.60 -4.81
C GLY A 168 20.67 3.15 -4.99
N ASN A 169 19.80 2.27 -5.49
CA ASN A 169 20.05 0.87 -5.80
C ASN A 169 20.06 0.58 -7.32
N GLY A 170 20.05 1.62 -8.16
CA GLY A 170 20.07 1.49 -9.63
C GLY A 170 18.70 1.37 -10.30
N GLY A 171 17.60 1.51 -9.55
CA GLY A 171 16.24 1.54 -10.11
C GLY A 171 15.75 2.94 -10.51
N PRO A 172 14.54 3.07 -11.08
CA PRO A 172 14.05 4.33 -11.61
C PRO A 172 13.45 5.28 -10.54
N VAL A 173 13.07 4.77 -9.36
CA VAL A 173 12.34 5.54 -8.33
C VAL A 173 13.28 6.38 -7.50
N LYS A 174 13.23 7.71 -7.65
CA LYS A 174 14.07 8.62 -6.88
C LYS A 174 13.59 8.76 -5.43
N VAL A 175 12.28 8.91 -5.24
CA VAL A 175 11.71 9.18 -3.91
C VAL A 175 10.23 8.84 -3.83
N VAL A 176 9.79 8.45 -2.63
CA VAL A 176 8.38 8.40 -2.24
C VAL A 176 8.08 9.60 -1.33
N VAL A 177 7.05 10.37 -1.67
CA VAL A 177 6.59 11.52 -0.91
C VAL A 177 5.23 11.19 -0.29
N PHE A 178 5.14 11.27 1.03
CA PHE A 178 3.87 11.16 1.75
C PHE A 178 3.37 12.54 2.14
N ASP A 179 2.12 12.82 1.80
CA ASP A 179 1.44 14.04 2.23
C ASP A 179 1.30 14.09 3.76
N ASP A 180 1.60 15.25 4.33
CA ASP A 180 1.52 15.49 5.77
C ASP A 180 0.12 15.27 6.34
N GLY A 181 -0.92 15.64 5.58
CA GLY A 181 -2.32 15.48 5.99
C GLY A 181 -2.72 14.01 6.13
N LEU A 182 -2.13 13.11 5.33
CA LEU A 182 -2.29 11.65 5.45
C LEU A 182 -1.54 11.11 6.69
N CYS A 183 -0.33 11.65 6.94
CA CYS A 183 0.54 11.18 8.02
C CYS A 183 0.04 11.54 9.42
N GLN A 184 -0.77 12.60 9.56
CA GLN A 184 -1.27 13.05 10.86
C GLN A 184 -2.46 12.24 11.37
N GLU A 185 -3.06 11.40 10.52
CA GLU A 185 -4.22 10.61 10.89
C GLU A 185 -3.87 9.36 11.70
N SER A 186 -4.73 9.04 12.67
CA SER A 186 -4.72 7.77 13.39
C SER A 186 -5.45 6.66 12.65
N SER A 187 -6.12 6.98 11.53
CA SER A 187 -6.87 6.02 10.71
C SER A 187 -5.94 4.98 10.07
N LEU A 188 -6.56 3.88 9.63
CA LEU A 188 -5.93 2.90 8.78
C LEU A 188 -6.15 3.28 7.32
N HIS A 189 -5.11 3.15 6.51
CA HIS A 189 -5.17 3.43 5.09
C HIS A 189 -4.92 2.18 4.26
N ASP A 190 -5.68 2.02 3.19
CA ASP A 190 -5.44 0.99 2.19
C ASP A 190 -4.41 1.42 1.16
N TYR A 191 -3.42 0.57 1.00
CA TYR A 191 -2.44 0.63 -0.07
C TYR A 191 -2.65 -0.57 -0.99
N PRO A 192 -2.94 -0.36 -2.29
CA PRO A 192 -3.06 -1.47 -3.23
C PRO A 192 -1.82 -2.38 -3.19
N LEU A 193 -2.05 -3.69 -3.32
CA LEU A 193 -0.99 -4.65 -3.59
C LEU A 193 -0.83 -4.79 -5.12
N LEU A 194 -0.61 -6.00 -5.62
CA LEU A 194 -0.30 -6.26 -7.03
C LEU A 194 -1.55 -6.31 -7.92
N ASP A 195 -2.73 -6.38 -7.30
CA ASP A 195 -4.00 -6.32 -8.00
C ASP A 195 -4.91 -5.25 -7.41
N THR A 196 -5.99 -5.00 -8.12
CA THR A 196 -7.00 -3.98 -7.84
C THR A 196 -8.00 -4.39 -6.76
N ARG A 197 -7.84 -5.58 -6.18
CA ARG A 197 -8.78 -6.23 -5.25
C ARG A 197 -8.20 -6.46 -3.87
N THR A 198 -6.89 -6.41 -3.74
CA THR A 198 -6.14 -6.73 -2.53
C THR A 198 -5.34 -5.53 -2.05
N SER A 199 -5.35 -5.31 -0.74
CA SER A 199 -4.77 -4.11 -0.13
C SER A 199 -4.05 -4.43 1.15
N PHE A 200 -2.92 -3.78 1.36
CA PHE A 200 -2.27 -3.69 2.66
C PHE A 200 -2.89 -2.52 3.43
N GLN A 201 -3.56 -2.84 4.53
CA GLN A 201 -4.18 -1.84 5.39
C GLN A 201 -3.33 -1.63 6.65
N ILE A 202 -2.88 -0.40 6.86
CA ILE A 202 -1.99 -0.04 7.96
C ILE A 202 -2.15 1.45 8.31
N ASN A 203 -1.83 1.82 9.55
CA ASN A 203 -1.68 3.24 9.88
C ASN A 203 -0.45 3.84 9.18
N THR A 204 -0.63 4.99 8.52
CA THR A 204 0.42 5.62 7.70
C THR A 204 1.69 5.95 8.48
N GLN A 205 1.59 6.39 9.74
CA GLN A 205 2.79 6.65 10.56
C GLN A 205 3.61 5.37 10.79
N ARG A 206 2.92 4.25 11.01
CA ARG A 206 3.57 2.95 11.18
C ARG A 206 4.19 2.45 9.88
N LEU A 207 3.53 2.66 8.74
CA LEU A 207 4.11 2.36 7.44
C LEU A 207 5.38 3.18 7.21
N LEU A 208 5.39 4.47 7.55
CA LEU A 208 6.59 5.31 7.44
C LEU A 208 7.74 4.79 8.31
N CYS A 209 7.47 4.31 9.53
CA CYS A 209 8.50 3.66 10.36
C CYS A 209 9.13 2.48 9.60
N ILE A 210 8.30 1.58 9.07
CA ILE A 210 8.77 0.42 8.31
C ILE A 210 9.58 0.86 7.09
N LEU A 211 9.03 1.79 6.29
CA LEU A 211 9.68 2.27 5.08
C LEU A 211 11.01 2.99 5.39
N SER A 212 11.12 3.71 6.49
CA SER A 212 12.38 4.36 6.89
C SER A 212 13.50 3.39 7.26
N GLU A 213 13.15 2.18 7.72
CA GLU A 213 14.12 1.13 8.07
C GLU A 213 14.59 0.35 6.83
N VAL A 214 13.70 0.19 5.85
CA VAL A 214 13.94 -0.65 4.67
C VAL A 214 14.29 0.17 3.44
N LEU A 215 13.96 1.44 3.31
CA LEU A 215 14.31 2.18 2.10
C LEU A 215 15.72 2.80 2.19
N PRO A 216 16.38 3.06 1.04
CA PRO A 216 17.63 3.82 1.04
C PRO A 216 17.48 5.18 1.75
N PRO A 217 18.56 5.72 2.35
CA PRO A 217 18.53 7.07 2.91
C PRO A 217 18.06 8.10 1.89
N ASN A 218 17.28 9.08 2.33
CA ASN A 218 16.72 10.18 1.52
C ASN A 218 15.72 9.77 0.42
N SER A 219 15.32 8.50 0.33
CA SER A 219 14.30 8.06 -0.65
C SER A 219 12.87 8.15 -0.14
N LEU A 220 12.67 8.69 1.06
CA LEU A 220 11.37 8.90 1.69
C LEU A 220 11.29 10.33 2.22
N ILE A 221 10.29 11.08 1.77
CA ILE A 221 10.01 12.45 2.21
C ILE A 221 8.58 12.50 2.77
N ARG A 222 8.43 13.27 3.84
CA ARG A 222 7.13 13.67 4.38
C ARG A 222 7.00 15.19 4.25
N ALA A 223 5.95 15.65 3.60
CA ALA A 223 5.74 17.08 3.36
C ALA A 223 4.28 17.38 3.00
N ASN A 224 3.83 18.61 3.22
CA ASN A 224 2.58 19.10 2.66
C ASN A 224 2.74 19.36 1.15
N VAL A 225 2.00 18.61 0.33
CA VAL A 225 2.08 18.70 -1.14
C VAL A 225 0.73 18.95 -1.80
N ILE A 226 -0.27 19.36 -1.02
CA ILE A 226 -1.66 19.62 -1.45
C ILE A 226 -1.96 21.11 -1.57
#